data_AF-A0A841CQS6-F1
#
_entry.id   AF-A0A841CQS6-F1
#
_cell.length_a   1.000
_cell.length_b   1.000
_cell.length_c   1.000
_cell.angle_alpha   90.00
_cell.angle_beta   90.00
_cell.angle_gamma   90.00
#
_symmetry.space_group_name_H-M   'P 1'
#
loop_
_entity.id
_entity.type
_entity.pdbx_description
1 polymer ?
#
loop_
_entity_poly.entity_id
_entity_poly.type
_entity_poly.pdbx_seq_one_letter_code
_entity_poly.pdbx_strand_id
1 'polypeptide(L)'
;MSMVPEDLAIWRRRQAAGKPNPWSESLRLLADDERPAALDTGYLTAEDLANPDIAANVRAIGETAALITWVAEDEDEGRAFGYWRGPDDLPLAAAPVVSLDNEGQFQLLRGANLSEALSDEYGQWTDDGYPGLVAQCRSRGVTISADDPAELPEPTVSPTPAEHHVARYRELLAGSGSGAQPAG
;
A
#
# COMPACT_ATOMS: atom_id res chain seq x y z
N MET A 1 -6.61 3.67 20.45
CA MET A 1 -6.17 2.39 19.85
C MET A 1 -7.02 2.19 18.61
N SER A 2 -6.43 2.26 17.41
CA SER A 2 -7.15 1.99 16.17
C SER A 2 -7.50 0.50 16.14
N MET A 3 -8.75 0.16 15.88
CA MET A 3 -9.18 -1.24 15.82
C MET A 3 -8.64 -1.86 14.53
N VAL A 4 -7.91 -2.97 14.65
CA VAL A 4 -7.41 -3.74 13.51
C VAL A 4 -8.61 -4.30 12.74
N PRO A 5 -8.66 -4.16 11.39
CA PRO A 5 -9.70 -4.78 10.57
C PRO A 5 -9.81 -6.29 10.82
N GLU A 6 -11.04 -6.81 10.84
CA GLU A 6 -11.30 -8.21 11.24
C GLU A 6 -10.64 -9.22 10.31
N ASP A 7 -10.67 -8.95 9.00
CA ASP A 7 -10.07 -9.81 7.99
C ASP A 7 -8.54 -9.90 8.17
N LEU A 8 -7.88 -8.76 8.40
CA LEU A 8 -6.46 -8.69 8.71
C LEU A 8 -6.12 -9.50 9.98
N ALA A 9 -6.94 -9.41 11.03
CA ALA A 9 -6.75 -10.18 12.24
C ALA A 9 -6.90 -11.70 12.02
N ILE A 10 -7.79 -12.12 11.10
CA ILE A 10 -7.91 -13.51 10.68
C ILE A 10 -6.64 -13.96 9.93
N TRP A 11 -6.18 -13.19 8.95
CA TRP A 11 -5.01 -13.56 8.14
C TRP A 11 -3.72 -13.61 8.95
N ARG A 12 -3.49 -12.66 9.85
CA ARG A 12 -2.34 -12.71 10.76
C ARG A 12 -2.33 -13.97 11.63
N ARG A 13 -3.48 -14.37 12.18
CA ARG A 13 -3.59 -15.63 12.96
C ARG A 13 -3.30 -16.86 12.10
N ARG A 14 -3.76 -16.87 10.86
CA ARG A 14 -3.52 -17.97 9.92
C ARG A 14 -2.04 -18.07 9.53
N GLN A 15 -1.40 -16.95 9.20
CA GLN A 15 0.03 -16.89 8.91
C GLN A 15 0.85 -17.37 10.11
N ALA A 16 0.54 -16.91 11.32
CA ALA A 16 1.21 -17.36 12.54
C ALA A 16 1.06 -18.89 12.78
N ALA A 17 0.00 -19.50 12.26
CA ALA A 17 -0.23 -20.94 12.27
C ALA A 17 0.36 -21.69 11.06
N GLY A 18 1.17 -21.03 10.23
CA GLY A 18 1.78 -21.60 9.03
C GLY A 18 0.76 -22.00 7.96
N LYS A 19 -0.40 -21.33 7.91
CA LYS A 19 -1.43 -21.59 6.91
C LYS A 19 -1.28 -20.63 5.73
N PRO A 20 -1.38 -21.12 4.48
CA PRO A 20 -1.25 -20.27 3.30
C PRO A 20 -2.43 -19.31 3.17
N ASN A 21 -2.15 -18.17 2.53
CA ASN A 21 -3.14 -17.23 2.02
C ASN A 21 -3.63 -17.70 0.61
N PRO A 22 -4.72 -17.14 0.06
CA PRO A 22 -5.26 -17.57 -1.23
C PRO A 22 -4.69 -16.82 -2.45
N TRP A 23 -3.93 -15.74 -2.25
CA TRP A 23 -3.58 -14.77 -3.31
C TRP A 23 -2.23 -15.05 -3.95
N SER A 24 -1.17 -15.19 -3.16
CA SER A 24 0.20 -15.41 -3.64
C SER A 24 1.01 -16.17 -2.59
N GLU A 25 1.87 -17.08 -3.04
CA GLU A 25 2.77 -17.84 -2.15
C GLU A 25 3.83 -16.95 -1.50
N SER A 26 4.18 -15.84 -2.16
CA SER A 26 5.20 -14.87 -1.72
C SER A 26 4.59 -13.68 -0.98
N LEU A 27 3.25 -13.62 -0.87
CA LEU A 27 2.57 -12.62 -0.05
C LEU A 27 2.67 -12.97 1.43
N ARG A 28 3.24 -12.04 2.20
CA ARG A 28 3.36 -12.12 3.66
C ARG A 28 2.74 -10.90 4.34
N LEU A 29 2.17 -11.14 5.50
CA LEU A 29 1.60 -10.11 6.36
C LEU A 29 2.70 -9.56 7.26
N LEU A 30 2.80 -8.23 7.32
CA LEU A 30 3.80 -7.49 8.07
C LEU A 30 3.40 -7.35 9.54
N ALA A 31 4.41 -7.30 10.42
CA ALA A 31 4.21 -6.86 11.81
C ALA A 31 3.87 -5.36 11.87
N ASP A 32 3.30 -4.89 12.99
CA ASP A 32 2.73 -3.52 13.10
C ASP A 32 3.75 -2.39 12.83
N ASP A 33 5.02 -2.61 13.14
CA ASP A 33 6.10 -1.62 12.95
C ASP A 33 7.06 -2.01 11.81
N GLU A 34 6.72 -3.05 11.06
CA GLU A 34 7.54 -3.55 9.98
C GLU A 34 7.30 -2.74 8.70
N ARG A 35 8.40 -2.36 8.03
CA ARG A 35 8.34 -1.64 6.77
C ARG A 35 8.51 -2.61 5.61
N PRO A 36 7.77 -2.42 4.51
CA PRO A 36 7.94 -3.23 3.32
C PRO A 36 9.29 -2.96 2.65
N ALA A 37 9.82 -3.98 1.99
CA ALA A 37 11.07 -3.91 1.22
C ALA A 37 10.97 -2.91 0.04
N ALA A 38 9.77 -2.68 -0.48
CA ALA A 38 9.51 -1.69 -1.55
C ALA A 38 9.89 -0.25 -1.17
N LEU A 39 10.10 0.05 0.11
CA LEU A 39 10.56 1.37 0.59
C LEU A 39 12.08 1.44 0.79
N ASP A 40 12.81 0.36 0.55
CA ASP A 40 14.26 0.35 0.67
C ASP A 40 14.90 1.11 -0.50
N THR A 41 15.56 2.21 -0.19
CA THR A 41 16.29 3.04 -1.14
C THR A 41 17.80 2.82 -1.10
N GLY A 42 18.26 1.74 -0.47
CA GLY A 42 19.68 1.38 -0.33
C GLY A 42 20.41 1.13 -1.65
N TYR A 43 19.69 0.98 -2.76
CA TYR A 43 20.26 0.89 -4.11
C TYR A 43 20.75 2.24 -4.66
N LEU A 44 20.31 3.37 -4.07
CA LEU A 44 20.71 4.71 -4.52
C LEU A 44 22.09 5.09 -4.01
N THR A 45 22.89 5.66 -4.90
CA THR A 45 24.22 6.16 -4.57
C THR A 45 24.18 7.60 -4.05
N ALA A 46 25.29 8.06 -3.49
CA ALA A 46 25.45 9.47 -3.12
C ALA A 46 25.35 10.42 -4.33
N GLU A 47 25.71 9.96 -5.53
CA GLU A 47 25.58 10.72 -6.78
C GLU A 47 24.10 10.84 -7.19
N ASP A 48 23.33 9.77 -7.09
CA ASP A 48 21.88 9.79 -7.35
C ASP A 48 21.18 10.76 -6.41
N LEU A 49 21.51 10.71 -5.11
CA LEU A 49 20.93 11.60 -4.10
C LEU A 49 21.43 13.04 -4.19
N ALA A 50 22.47 13.33 -4.98
CA ALA A 50 22.88 14.70 -5.29
C ALA A 50 21.99 15.34 -6.37
N ASN A 51 21.25 14.54 -7.15
CA ASN A 51 20.24 15.04 -8.08
C ASN A 51 19.01 15.52 -7.29
N PRO A 52 18.65 16.82 -7.33
CA PRO A 52 17.51 17.35 -6.59
C PRO A 52 16.17 16.69 -6.93
N ASP A 53 16.01 16.21 -8.15
CA ASP A 53 14.80 15.52 -8.62
C ASP A 53 14.64 14.16 -7.90
N ILE A 54 15.70 13.33 -7.94
CA ILE A 54 15.74 12.03 -7.26
C ILE A 54 15.59 12.20 -5.75
N ALA A 55 16.33 13.13 -5.15
CA ALA A 55 16.27 13.39 -3.71
C ALA A 55 14.87 13.86 -3.27
N ALA A 56 14.23 14.75 -4.04
CA ALA A 56 12.87 15.20 -3.76
C ALA A 56 11.86 14.07 -3.90
N ASN A 57 11.98 13.23 -4.94
CA ASN A 57 11.06 12.12 -5.16
C ASN A 57 11.16 11.06 -4.07
N VAL A 58 12.38 10.62 -3.73
CA VAL A 58 12.64 9.65 -2.65
C VAL A 58 12.08 10.13 -1.32
N ARG A 59 12.30 11.40 -1.00
CA ARG A 59 11.78 12.00 0.21
C ARG A 59 10.25 12.09 0.19
N ALA A 60 9.65 12.46 -0.94
CA ALA A 60 8.19 12.51 -1.07
C ALA A 60 7.54 11.13 -0.93
N ILE A 61 8.16 10.07 -1.47
CA ILE A 61 7.74 8.68 -1.27
C ILE A 61 7.80 8.34 0.21
N GLY A 62 8.92 8.59 0.88
CA GLY A 62 9.08 8.31 2.30
C GLY A 62 8.08 9.06 3.19
N GLU A 63 7.84 10.35 2.91
CA GLU A 63 6.87 11.16 3.65
C GLU A 63 5.42 10.70 3.41
N THR A 64 5.09 10.25 2.19
CA THR A 64 3.76 9.69 1.88
C THR A 64 3.58 8.32 2.50
N ALA A 65 4.59 7.46 2.41
CA ALA A 65 4.58 6.11 2.99
C ALA A 65 4.47 6.11 4.52
N ALA A 66 4.92 7.18 5.18
CA ALA A 66 4.75 7.36 6.63
C ALA A 66 3.29 7.58 7.06
N LEU A 67 2.40 7.94 6.12
CA LEU A 67 0.97 8.11 6.35
C LEU A 67 0.17 6.82 6.06
N ILE A 68 0.87 5.72 5.77
CA ILE A 68 0.29 4.41 5.49
C ILE A 68 0.59 3.48 6.67
N THR A 69 -0.42 2.73 7.10
CA THR A 69 -0.18 1.55 7.95
C THR A 69 0.00 0.33 7.04
N TRP A 70 1.24 -0.13 6.91
CA TRP A 70 1.61 -1.27 6.08
C TRP A 70 1.22 -2.58 6.75
N VAL A 71 0.67 -3.51 5.98
CA VAL A 71 0.11 -4.76 6.51
C VAL A 71 0.48 -6.00 5.72
N ALA A 72 0.91 -5.85 4.47
CA ALA A 72 1.39 -6.95 3.66
C ALA A 72 2.44 -6.50 2.64
N GLU A 73 3.24 -7.45 2.18
CA GLU A 73 4.05 -7.31 0.97
C GLU A 73 4.04 -8.62 0.18
N ASP A 74 4.18 -8.50 -1.13
CA ASP A 74 4.47 -9.60 -2.05
C ASP A 74 5.90 -9.40 -2.56
N GLU A 75 6.79 -10.29 -2.09
CA GLU A 75 8.23 -10.17 -2.34
C GLU A 75 8.59 -10.42 -3.81
N ASP A 76 7.87 -11.31 -4.50
CA ASP A 76 8.18 -11.67 -5.89
C ASP A 76 7.70 -10.59 -6.86
N GLU A 77 6.53 -10.00 -6.59
CA GLU A 77 5.98 -8.91 -7.40
C GLU A 77 6.56 -7.53 -7.02
N GLY A 78 7.31 -7.44 -5.92
CA GLY A 78 7.86 -6.17 -5.42
C GLY A 78 6.78 -5.17 -5.02
N ARG A 79 5.65 -5.65 -4.48
CA ARG A 79 4.50 -4.82 -4.11
C ARG A 79 4.27 -4.82 -2.61
N ALA A 80 3.85 -3.68 -2.08
CA ALA A 80 3.44 -3.55 -0.69
C ALA A 80 1.99 -3.09 -0.59
N PHE A 81 1.29 -3.53 0.44
CA PHE A 81 -0.12 -3.20 0.69
C PHE A 81 -0.31 -2.65 2.11
N GLY A 82 -1.15 -1.62 2.21
CA GLY A 82 -1.41 -0.94 3.46
C GLY A 82 -2.75 -0.24 3.47
N TYR A 83 -3.02 0.47 4.56
CA TYR A 83 -4.17 1.34 4.72
C TYR A 83 -3.71 2.80 4.67
N TRP A 84 -4.23 3.57 3.71
CA TRP A 84 -3.97 5.00 3.60
C TRP A 84 -4.71 5.75 4.70
N ARG A 85 -4.00 6.12 5.76
CA ARG A 85 -4.56 6.95 6.83
C ARG A 85 -4.53 8.43 6.45
N GLY A 86 -3.55 8.80 5.63
CA GLY A 86 -3.39 10.14 5.07
C GLY A 86 -3.10 11.19 6.14
N PRO A 87 -3.08 12.47 5.73
CA PRO A 87 -2.79 13.59 6.64
C PRO A 87 -3.80 13.73 7.79
N ASP A 88 -5.03 13.26 7.59
CA ASP A 88 -6.11 13.32 8.58
C ASP A 88 -6.11 12.14 9.57
N ASP A 89 -5.13 11.24 9.48
CA ASP A 89 -4.94 10.08 10.36
C ASP A 89 -6.19 9.17 10.49
N LEU A 90 -6.85 8.88 9.36
CA LEU A 90 -8.08 8.09 9.33
C LEU A 90 -7.94 6.78 10.14
N PRO A 91 -8.98 6.38 10.90
CA PRO A 91 -9.00 5.06 11.54
C PRO A 91 -8.83 3.93 10.53
N LEU A 92 -8.17 2.83 10.88
CA LEU A 92 -7.88 1.74 9.93
C LEU A 92 -9.14 1.15 9.29
N ALA A 93 -10.23 1.05 10.06
CA ALA A 93 -11.52 0.56 9.56
C ALA A 93 -12.19 1.49 8.55
N ALA A 94 -11.72 2.74 8.40
CA ALA A 94 -12.23 3.73 7.45
C ALA A 94 -11.19 4.13 6.39
N ALA A 95 -9.93 3.72 6.56
CA ALA A 95 -8.85 4.00 5.64
C ALA A 95 -8.94 3.06 4.41
N PRO A 96 -8.86 3.57 3.18
CA PRO A 96 -8.86 2.72 2.00
C PRO A 96 -7.55 1.93 1.87
N VAL A 97 -7.62 0.80 1.18
CA VAL A 97 -6.44 -0.01 0.87
C VAL A 97 -5.62 0.68 -0.21
N VAL A 98 -4.30 0.69 -0.04
CA VAL A 98 -3.33 1.24 -0.97
C VAL A 98 -2.29 0.19 -1.31
N SER A 99 -1.83 0.17 -2.56
CA SER A 99 -0.63 -0.52 -2.97
C SER A 99 0.50 0.46 -3.30
N LEU A 100 1.73 -0.03 -3.14
CA LEU A 100 2.96 0.60 -3.60
C LEU A 100 3.72 -0.43 -4.44
N ASP A 101 4.13 -0.05 -5.63
CA ASP A 101 4.99 -0.88 -6.50
C ASP A 101 6.48 -0.54 -6.33
N ASN A 102 7.32 -1.29 -7.06
CA ASN A 102 8.77 -1.12 -7.07
C ASN A 102 9.25 0.15 -7.81
N GLU A 103 8.36 0.86 -8.51
CA GLU A 103 8.63 2.16 -9.15
C GLU A 103 8.33 3.32 -8.20
N GLY A 104 7.81 3.05 -7.00
CA GLY A 104 7.44 4.05 -6.03
C GLY A 104 6.07 4.69 -6.29
N GLN A 105 5.21 4.06 -7.09
CA GLN A 105 3.88 4.56 -7.40
C GLN A 105 2.84 4.06 -6.41
N PHE A 106 1.99 4.97 -5.94
CA PHE A 106 0.90 4.65 -5.04
C PHE A 106 -0.41 4.50 -5.80
N GLN A 107 -1.16 3.44 -5.52
CA GLN A 107 -2.49 3.22 -6.09
C GLN A 107 -3.48 2.84 -5.00
N LEU A 108 -4.61 3.55 -4.92
CA LEU A 108 -5.73 3.11 -4.10
C LEU A 108 -6.42 1.91 -4.78
N LEU A 109 -6.73 0.90 -3.98
CA LEU A 109 -7.39 -0.32 -4.43
C LEU A 109 -8.88 -0.29 -4.09
N ARG A 110 -9.69 -0.95 -4.92
CA ARG A 110 -11.12 -1.12 -4.70
C ARG A 110 -11.36 -2.13 -3.58
N GLY A 111 -12.49 -2.00 -2.89
CA GLY A 111 -12.85 -2.87 -1.77
C GLY A 111 -12.86 -2.17 -0.42
N ALA A 112 -13.63 -2.74 0.51
CA ALA A 112 -13.81 -2.22 1.87
C ALA A 112 -12.74 -2.74 2.85
N ASN A 113 -12.00 -3.78 2.49
CA ASN A 113 -10.98 -4.39 3.32
C ASN A 113 -9.85 -5.00 2.49
N LEU A 114 -8.79 -5.48 3.16
CA LEU A 114 -7.61 -6.03 2.51
C LEU A 114 -7.97 -7.23 1.65
N SER A 115 -8.86 -8.08 2.14
CA SER A 115 -9.21 -9.33 1.46
C SER A 115 -10.00 -9.12 0.18
N GLU A 116 -10.88 -8.12 0.16
CA GLU A 116 -11.58 -7.68 -1.06
C GLU A 116 -10.59 -7.12 -2.08
N ALA A 117 -9.72 -6.19 -1.64
CA ALA A 117 -8.72 -5.56 -2.51
C ALA A 117 -7.75 -6.57 -3.13
N LEU A 118 -7.21 -7.51 -2.33
CA LEU A 118 -6.31 -8.54 -2.84
C LEU A 118 -7.05 -9.56 -3.71
N SER A 119 -8.33 -9.87 -3.43
CA SER A 119 -9.08 -10.79 -4.29
C SER A 119 -9.36 -10.20 -5.67
N ASP A 120 -9.62 -8.89 -5.75
CA ASP A 120 -9.71 -8.15 -7.04
C ASP A 120 -8.38 -8.22 -7.77
N GLU A 121 -7.31 -7.88 -7.05
CA GLU A 121 -6.01 -7.65 -7.68
C GLU A 121 -5.33 -8.92 -8.18
N TYR A 122 -5.44 -10.02 -7.44
CA TYR A 122 -4.92 -11.33 -7.85
C TYR A 122 -5.94 -12.11 -8.69
N GLY A 123 -7.23 -11.81 -8.58
CA GLY A 123 -8.30 -12.54 -9.26
C GLY A 123 -8.12 -12.58 -10.77
N GLN A 124 -7.63 -11.49 -11.36
CA GLN A 124 -7.37 -11.41 -12.81
C GLN A 124 -6.29 -12.38 -13.32
N TRP A 125 -5.47 -12.97 -12.42
CA TRP A 125 -4.35 -13.85 -12.76
C TRP A 125 -4.58 -15.32 -12.38
N THR A 126 -5.70 -15.63 -11.71
CA THR A 126 -6.01 -17.00 -11.25
C THR A 126 -7.07 -17.68 -12.11
N ASP A 127 -6.97 -19.00 -12.31
CA ASP A 127 -7.90 -19.78 -13.13
C ASP A 127 -9.36 -19.66 -12.66
N ASP A 128 -9.59 -19.68 -11.34
CA ASP A 128 -10.92 -19.57 -10.73
C ASP A 128 -11.38 -18.10 -10.55
N GLY A 129 -10.53 -17.14 -10.92
CA GLY A 129 -10.81 -15.72 -10.87
C GLY A 129 -11.06 -15.15 -9.46
N TYR A 130 -11.59 -13.93 -9.43
CA TYR A 130 -12.12 -13.31 -8.21
C TYR A 130 -13.08 -14.23 -7.43
N PRO A 131 -14.08 -14.91 -8.05
CA PRO A 131 -15.02 -15.76 -7.29
C PRO A 131 -14.33 -16.91 -6.55
N GLY A 132 -13.29 -17.51 -7.15
CA GLY A 132 -12.48 -18.54 -6.51
C GLY A 132 -11.77 -18.04 -5.25
N LEU A 133 -11.12 -16.89 -5.35
CA LEU A 133 -10.45 -16.24 -4.22
C LEU A 133 -11.43 -15.86 -3.11
N VAL A 134 -12.60 -15.33 -3.47
CA VAL A 134 -13.67 -15.02 -2.52
C VAL A 134 -14.18 -16.25 -1.79
N ALA A 135 -14.44 -17.35 -2.51
CA ALA A 135 -14.86 -18.62 -1.90
C ALA A 135 -13.79 -19.14 -0.92
N GLN A 136 -12.51 -19.00 -1.29
CA GLN A 136 -11.40 -19.33 -0.41
C GLN A 136 -11.34 -18.45 0.84
N CYS A 137 -11.57 -17.14 0.73
CA CYS A 137 -11.64 -16.24 1.88
C CYS A 137 -12.80 -16.61 2.82
N ARG A 138 -14.00 -16.77 2.26
CA ARG A 138 -15.23 -17.11 3.02
C ARG A 138 -15.12 -18.44 3.75
N SER A 139 -14.56 -19.48 3.10
CA SER A 139 -14.33 -20.79 3.76
C SER A 139 -13.37 -20.72 4.96
N ARG A 140 -12.57 -19.66 5.07
CA ARG A 140 -11.61 -19.41 6.16
C ARG A 140 -12.17 -18.44 7.21
N GLY A 141 -13.43 -18.06 7.10
CA GLY A 141 -14.14 -17.19 8.05
C GLY A 141 -13.99 -15.70 7.77
N VAL A 142 -13.48 -15.31 6.60
CA VAL A 142 -13.36 -13.90 6.21
C VAL A 142 -14.63 -13.45 5.48
N THR A 143 -15.21 -12.35 5.93
CA THR A 143 -16.37 -11.74 5.28
C THR A 143 -15.92 -10.96 4.04
N ILE A 144 -16.45 -11.35 2.89
CA ILE A 144 -16.35 -10.62 1.63
C ILE A 144 -17.76 -10.28 1.18
N SER A 145 -18.02 -9.00 0.96
CA SER A 145 -19.37 -8.46 0.75
C SER A 145 -19.80 -8.57 -0.71
N ALA A 146 -18.86 -8.34 -1.64
CA ALA A 146 -19.09 -8.35 -3.07
C ALA A 146 -18.93 -9.75 -3.67
N ASP A 147 -19.90 -10.19 -4.47
CA ASP A 147 -19.84 -11.45 -5.21
C ASP A 147 -19.15 -11.28 -6.58
N ASP A 148 -19.13 -10.06 -7.10
CA ASP A 148 -18.47 -9.68 -8.36
C ASP A 148 -17.50 -8.50 -8.13
N PRO A 149 -16.32 -8.47 -8.77
CA PRO A 149 -15.37 -7.38 -8.61
C PRO A 149 -15.96 -6.02 -9.01
N ALA A 150 -16.94 -5.96 -9.93
CA ALA A 150 -17.61 -4.72 -10.30
C ALA A 150 -18.42 -4.09 -9.14
N GLU A 151 -18.81 -4.88 -8.13
CA GLU A 151 -19.55 -4.41 -6.96
C GLU A 151 -18.66 -3.80 -5.88
N LEU A 152 -17.33 -3.95 -6.00
CA LEU A 152 -16.39 -3.42 -5.03
C LEU A 152 -16.48 -1.89 -4.95
N PRO A 153 -16.55 -1.32 -3.73
CA PRO A 153 -16.60 0.12 -3.56
C PRO A 153 -15.32 0.78 -4.06
N GLU A 154 -15.50 1.89 -4.78
CA GLU A 154 -14.40 2.79 -5.15
C GLU A 154 -13.94 3.60 -3.92
N PRO A 155 -12.63 3.76 -3.70
CA PRO A 155 -12.12 4.58 -2.63
C PRO A 155 -12.37 6.08 -2.93
N THR A 156 -12.84 6.85 -1.94
CA THR A 156 -13.29 8.25 -2.12
C THR A 156 -12.52 9.27 -1.28
N VAL A 157 -11.32 8.92 -0.81
CA VAL A 157 -10.48 9.80 0.02
C VAL A 157 -9.82 10.92 -0.80
N SER A 158 -9.63 12.09 -0.19
CA SER A 158 -8.82 13.17 -0.74
C SER A 158 -7.97 13.81 0.37
N PRO A 159 -6.67 14.05 0.15
CA PRO A 159 -5.91 13.66 -1.04
C PRO A 159 -5.75 12.13 -1.11
N THR A 160 -5.69 11.60 -2.32
CA THR A 160 -5.17 10.25 -2.55
C THR A 160 -3.67 10.20 -2.22
N PRO A 161 -3.10 9.02 -1.93
CA PRO A 161 -1.66 8.89 -1.70
C PRO A 161 -0.84 9.36 -2.92
N ALA A 162 -1.29 9.11 -4.14
CA ALA A 162 -0.65 9.60 -5.36
C ALA A 162 -0.68 11.14 -5.45
N GLU A 163 -1.82 11.76 -5.19
CA GLU A 163 -1.93 13.23 -5.17
C GLU A 163 -1.05 13.84 -4.07
N HIS A 164 -1.03 13.24 -2.89
CA HIS A 164 -0.17 13.67 -1.79
C HIS A 164 1.31 13.57 -2.14
N HIS A 165 1.74 12.43 -2.71
CA HIS A 165 3.11 12.22 -3.19
C HIS A 165 3.52 13.29 -4.21
N VAL A 166 2.69 13.53 -5.23
CA VAL A 166 2.96 14.55 -6.26
C VAL A 166 3.04 15.95 -5.67
N ALA A 167 2.16 16.30 -4.72
CA ALA A 167 2.20 17.59 -4.05
C ALA A 167 3.49 17.77 -3.25
N ARG A 168 3.86 16.77 -2.42
CA ARG A 168 5.09 16.80 -1.62
C ARG A 168 6.34 16.85 -2.49
N TYR A 169 6.38 16.07 -3.57
CA TYR A 169 7.47 16.10 -4.53
C TYR A 169 7.70 17.52 -5.09
N ARG A 170 6.64 18.18 -5.55
CA ARG A 170 6.72 19.54 -6.10
C ARG A 170 7.20 20.56 -5.06
N GLU A 171 6.71 20.47 -3.83
CA GLU A 171 7.12 21.36 -2.73
C GLU A 171 8.61 21.18 -2.41
N LEU A 172 9.10 19.94 -2.33
CA LEU A 172 10.49 19.62 -2.05
C LEU A 172 11.43 20.07 -3.17
N LEU A 173 11.01 19.90 -4.43
CA LEU A 173 11.78 20.33 -5.59
C LEU A 173 11.89 21.86 -5.65
N ALA A 174 10.79 22.58 -5.41
CA ALA A 174 10.78 24.05 -5.37
C ALA A 174 11.65 24.61 -4.23
N GLY A 175 11.62 23.98 -3.06
CA GLY A 175 12.48 24.32 -1.92
C GLY A 175 13.97 24.12 -2.20
N SER A 176 14.31 23.12 -3.01
CA SER A 176 15.71 22.81 -3.38
C SER A 176 16.29 23.81 -4.39
N GLY A 177 15.45 24.41 -5.25
CA GLY A 177 15.87 25.44 -6.22
C GLY A 177 16.03 26.86 -5.65
N SER A 178 15.46 27.14 -4.47
CA SER A 178 15.47 28.49 -3.87
C SER A 178 16.76 28.83 -3.09
N GLY A 179 17.73 27.92 -3.04
CA GLY A 179 19.01 28.08 -2.34
C GLY A 179 20.14 28.74 -3.14
N ALA A 180 19.91 29.10 -4.41
CA ALA A 180 20.92 29.70 -5.28
C ALA A 180 20.58 31.16 -5.66
N GLN A 181 20.67 32.08 -4.69
CA GLN A 181 20.92 33.49 -4.99
C GLN A 181 22.40 33.81 -4.75
N PRO A 182 23.19 34.17 -5.77
CA PRO A 182 24.51 34.73 -5.52
C PRO A 182 24.35 36.09 -4.84
N ALA A 183 25.04 36.27 -3.71
CA ALA A 183 25.28 37.60 -3.15
C ALA A 183 25.97 38.46 -4.21
N GLY A 184 25.49 39.70 -4.36
CA GLY A 184 25.91 40.64 -5.40
C GLY A 184 27.35 41.13 -5.28
#